data_AF-A0A0H1BEZ9-F1
#
_entry.id   AF-A0A0H1BEZ9-F1
#
_cell.length_a   1.000
_cell.length_b   1.000
_cell.length_c   1.000
_cell.angle_alpha   90.00
_cell.angle_beta   90.00
_cell.angle_gamma   90.00
#
_symmetry.space_group_name_H-M   'P 1'
#
loop_
_entity.id
_entity.type
_entity.pdbx_description
1 polymer ?
#
loop_
_entity_poly.entity_id
_entity_poly.type
_entity_poly.pdbx_seq_one_letter_code
_entity_poly.pdbx_strand_id
1 'polypeptide(L)' 'MNAFEQALKFQNVPDDEESFELFKILKEMSAADATTKLTGLEKDHPLYPRVLEKVDKVQKETK' A
#
# COMPACT_ATOMS: atom_id res chain seq x y z
N MET A 1 10.77 -4.98 10.90
CA MET A 1 9.80 -4.18 10.12
C MET A 1 10.56 -3.08 9.40
N ASN A 2 10.34 -2.89 8.10
CA ASN A 2 10.93 -1.81 7.30
C ASN A 2 9.95 -0.62 7.23
N ALA A 3 10.48 0.60 7.08
CA ALA A 3 9.71 1.84 7.19
C ALA A 3 8.50 1.89 6.23
N PHE A 4 8.67 1.40 5.00
CA PHE A 4 7.60 1.37 4.00
C PHE A 4 6.40 0.51 4.42
N GLU A 5 6.64 -0.67 5.00
CA GLU A 5 5.55 -1.53 5.48
C GLU A 5 4.80 -0.88 6.65
N GLN A 6 5.49 -0.11 7.52
CA GLN A 6 4.85 0.62 8.61
C GLN A 6 4.00 1.79 8.08
N ALA A 7 4.47 2.51 7.06
CA ALA A 7 3.68 3.55 6.40
C ALA A 7 2.39 2.97 5.82
N LEU A 8 2.46 1.83 5.14
CA LEU A 8 1.27 1.14 4.62
C LEU A 8 0.30 0.69 5.71
N LYS A 9 0.78 0.40 6.92
CA LYS A 9 -0.05 -0.02 8.08
C LYS A 9 -0.70 1.16 8.82
N PHE A 10 -0.34 2.39 8.47
CA PHE A 10 -0.92 3.60 9.05
C PHE A 10 -2.32 3.84 8.48
N GLN A 11 -3.27 2.98 8.85
CA GLN A 11 -4.63 2.92 8.31
C GLN A 11 -5.66 3.25 9.39
N ASN A 12 -6.76 3.90 9.01
CA ASN A 12 -7.90 4.23 9.89
C ASN A 12 -7.51 5.00 11.17
N VAL A 13 -6.60 5.95 11.06
CA VAL A 13 -6.21 6.83 12.16
C VAL A 13 -7.32 7.88 12.33
N PRO A 14 -7.87 8.07 13.54
CA PRO A 14 -8.89 9.08 13.79
C PRO A 14 -8.44 10.47 13.33
N ASP A 15 -9.35 11.19 12.70
CA ASP A 15 -9.13 12.56 12.18
C ASP A 15 -8.07 12.68 11.06
N ASP A 16 -7.65 11.56 10.45
CA ASP A 16 -6.72 11.52 9.32
C ASP A 16 -7.40 10.92 8.07
N GLU A 17 -7.86 11.79 7.16
CA GLU A 17 -8.54 11.41 5.93
C GLU A 17 -7.67 10.56 4.99
N GLU A 18 -6.36 10.84 4.92
CA GLU A 18 -5.44 10.11 4.05
C GLU A 18 -5.27 8.66 4.52
N SER A 19 -5.26 8.42 5.83
CA SER A 19 -5.18 7.07 6.40
C SER A 19 -6.43 6.22 6.09
N PHE A 20 -7.61 6.86 5.97
CA PHE A 20 -8.85 6.18 5.55
C PHE A 20 -8.84 5.90 4.05
N GLU A 21 -8.32 6.83 3.23
CA GLU A 21 -8.15 6.59 1.79
C GLU A 21 -7.15 5.46 1.53
N LEU A 22 -6.02 5.44 2.25
CA LEU A 22 -5.03 4.36 2.19
C LEU A 22 -5.67 3.00 2.53
N PHE A 23 -6.47 2.94 3.60
CA PHE A 23 -7.21 1.73 3.96
C PHE A 23 -8.13 1.27 2.83
N LYS A 24 -8.90 2.17 2.22
CA LYS A 24 -9.79 1.86 1.08
C LYS A 24 -9.01 1.32 -0.12
N ILE A 25 -7.93 2.01 -0.51
CA ILE A 25 -7.05 1.57 -1.61
C ILE A 25 -6.53 0.16 -1.36
N LEU A 26 -6.01 -0.09 -0.15
CA LEU A 26 -5.44 -1.39 0.20
C LEU A 26 -6.50 -2.50 0.32
N LYS A 27 -7.74 -2.17 0.66
CA LYS A 27 -8.84 -3.14 0.77
C LYS A 27 -9.48 -3.49 -0.57
N GLU A 28 -9.66 -2.50 -1.45
CA GLU A 28 -10.49 -2.63 -2.66
C GLU A 28 -9.69 -2.93 -3.93
N MET A 29 -8.44 -2.43 -4.03
CA MET A 29 -7.63 -2.58 -5.24
C MET A 29 -6.78 -3.85 -5.22
N SER A 30 -6.33 -4.30 -6.40
CA SER A 30 -5.30 -5.34 -6.48
C SER A 30 -3.96 -4.80 -5.96
N ALA A 31 -3.07 -5.68 -5.48
CA ALA A 31 -1.75 -5.26 -4.99
C ALA A 31 -0.95 -4.50 -6.07
N ALA A 32 -1.10 -4.89 -7.34
CA ALA A 32 -0.45 -4.20 -8.46
C ALA A 32 -1.01 -2.79 -8.65
N ASP A 33 -2.34 -2.65 -8.73
CA ASP A 33 -2.95 -1.34 -8.97
C ASP A 33 -2.72 -0.40 -7.78
N ALA A 34 -2.78 -0.92 -6.54
CA ALA A 34 -2.44 -0.17 -5.34
C ALA A 34 -0.98 0.27 -5.34
N THR A 35 -0.05 -0.58 -5.78
CA THR A 35 1.38 -0.24 -5.86
C THR A 35 1.60 0.95 -6.79
N THR A 36 1.07 0.91 -8.01
CA THR A 36 1.16 2.03 -8.96
C THR A 36 0.45 3.27 -8.44
N LYS A 37 -0.76 3.12 -7.89
CA LYS A 37 -1.56 4.25 -7.40
C LYS A 37 -0.90 4.99 -6.22
N LEU A 38 -0.32 4.25 -5.26
CA LEU A 38 0.28 4.83 -4.05
C LEU A 38 1.68 5.38 -4.28
N THR A 39 2.45 4.79 -5.19
CA THR A 39 3.88 5.12 -5.34
C THR A 39 4.24 5.80 -6.66
N GLY A 40 3.34 5.77 -7.64
CA GLY A 40 3.60 6.24 -9.01
C GLY A 40 4.63 5.39 -9.77
N LEU A 41 5.03 4.23 -9.23
CA LEU A 41 5.99 3.36 -9.89
C LEU A 41 5.35 2.61 -11.06
N GLU A 42 6.04 2.64 -12.19
CA GLU A 42 5.76 1.82 -13.35
C GLU A 42 6.20 0.36 -13.11
N LYS A 43 5.53 -0.59 -13.77
CA LYS A 43 5.75 -2.04 -13.54
C LYS A 43 7.15 -2.52 -13.92
N ASP A 44 7.83 -1.81 -14.82
CA ASP A 44 9.20 -2.09 -15.26
C ASP A 44 10.26 -1.44 -14.34
N HIS A 45 9.85 -0.61 -13.38
CA HIS A 45 10.78 0.05 -12.48
C HIS A 45 11.50 -0.99 -11.59
N PRO A 46 12.83 -0.92 -11.40
CA PRO A 46 13.60 -1.92 -10.65
C PRO A 46 13.15 -2.16 -9.20
N LEU A 47 12.54 -1.14 -8.57
CA LEU A 47 11.99 -1.25 -7.22
C LEU A 47 10.58 -1.82 -7.17
N TYR A 48 9.83 -1.81 -8.28
CA TYR A 48 8.43 -2.20 -8.31
C TYR A 48 8.16 -3.59 -7.72
N PRO A 49 8.93 -4.66 -8.07
CA PRO A 49 8.68 -5.98 -7.50
C PRO A 49 8.80 -6.02 -5.98
N ARG A 50 9.75 -5.26 -5.42
CA ARG A 50 9.98 -5.19 -3.97
C ARG A 50 8.90 -4.40 -3.25
N VAL A 51 8.41 -3.33 -3.86
CA VAL A 51 7.30 -2.52 -3.32
C VAL A 51 5.99 -3.31 -3.38
N LEU A 52 5.73 -3.96 -4.52
CA LEU A 52 4.57 -4.83 -4.71
C LEU A 52 4.48 -5.92 -3.64
N GLU A 53 5.61 -6.58 -3.33
CA GLU A 53 5.67 -7.60 -2.28
C GLU A 53 5.22 -7.07 -0.92
N LYS A 54 5.58 -5.82 -0.56
CA LYS A 54 5.17 -5.22 0.71
C LYS A 54 3.72 -4.76 0.70
N VAL A 55 3.24 -4.23 -0.42
CA VAL A 55 1.82 -3.90 -0.59
C VAL A 55 0.95 -5.15 -0.47
N ASP A 56 1.26 -6.22 -1.22
CA ASP A 56 0.55 -7.50 -1.16
C ASP A 56 0.55 -8.09 0.26
N LYS A 57 1.69 -8.03 0.95
CA LYS A 57 1.79 -8.48 2.33
C LYS A 57 0.85 -7.71 3.25
N VAL A 58 0.84 -6.37 3.19
CA VAL A 58 -0.04 -5.57 4.05
C VAL A 58 -1.51 -5.77 3.70
N GLN A 59 -1.86 -5.88 2.41
CA GLN A 59 -3.24 -6.16 2.00
C GLN A 59 -3.79 -7.47 2.59
N LYS A 60 -2.95 -8.51 2.73
CA LYS A 60 -3.35 -9.77 3.37
C LYS A 60 -3.60 -9.64 4.88
N GLU A 61 -2.99 -8.63 5.53
CA GLU A 61 -3.21 -8.32 6.95
C GLU A 61 -4.40 -7.36 7.15
N THR A 62 -4.73 -6.54 6.14
CA THR A 62 -5.83 -5.56 6.16
C THR A 62 -7.21 -6.16 5.81
N LYS A 63 -7.25 -7.24 5.02
CA LYS A 63 -8.50 -7.91 4.59
C LYS A 63 -9.17 -8.70 5.71
#